data_AF-A0AA37M5L9-F1
#
_entry.id   AF-A0AA37M5L9-F1
#
_cell.length_a   1.000
_cell.length_b   1.000
_cell.length_c   1.000
_cell.angle_alpha   90.00
_cell.angle_beta   90.00
_cell.angle_gamma   90.00
#
_symmetry.space_group_name_H-M   'P 1'
#
loop_
_entity.id
_entity.type
_entity.pdbx_description
1 polymer ?
#
loop_
_entity_poly.entity_id
_entity_poly.type
_entity_poly.pdbx_seq_one_letter_code
_entity_poly.pdbx_strand_id
1 'polypeptide(L)' 'MLRLVTLGIILTAAVTILVTLLRPPPLRAQQEESYCRPPLKFASGACVAQCPAGYEDRGRVCVFRSLSR' A
#
# COMPACT_ATOMS: atom_id res chain seq x y z
N MET A 1 43.02 0.72 10.88
CA MET A 1 42.03 -0.25 10.35
C MET A 1 40.69 -0.18 11.09
N LEU A 2 40.68 -0.24 12.43
CA LEU A 2 39.44 -0.17 13.24
C LEU A 2 38.55 1.05 12.94
N ARG A 3 39.16 2.23 12.72
CA ARG A 3 38.43 3.48 12.40
C ARG A 3 37.68 3.45 11.06
N LEU A 4 38.22 2.74 10.07
CA LEU A 4 37.57 2.58 8.76
C LEU A 4 36.38 1.62 8.88
N VAL A 5 36.52 0.58 9.69
CA VAL A 5 35.44 -0.38 9.98
C VAL A 5 34.28 0.31 10.70
N THR A 6 34.56 1.13 11.72
CA THR A 6 33.52 1.89 12.43
C THR A 6 32.79 2.87 11.53
N LEU A 7 33.51 3.54 10.63
CA LEU A 7 32.91 4.48 9.67
C LEU A 7 31.98 3.76 8.70
N GLY A 8 32.39 2.59 8.19
CA GLY A 8 31.56 1.77 7.31
C GLY A 8 30.24 1.35 7.97
N ILE A 9 30.30 0.90 9.23
CA ILE A 9 29.11 0.49 9.99
C ILE A 9 28.15 1.67 10.18
N ILE A 10 28.66 2.83 10.60
CA ILE A 10 27.84 4.03 10.80
C ILE A 10 27.17 4.45 9.49
N LEU A 11 27.91 4.42 8.38
CA LEU A 11 27.37 4.78 7.07
C LEU A 11 26.21 3.85 6.67
N THR A 12 26.41 2.54 6.81
CA THR A 12 25.37 1.56 6.47
C THR A 12 24.12 1.71 7.33
N ALA A 13 24.29 1.97 8.64
CA ALA A 13 23.16 2.19 9.55
C ALA A 13 22.40 3.47 9.21
N ALA A 14 23.11 4.56 8.87
CA ALA A 14 22.46 5.81 8.47
C ALA A 14 21.63 5.63 7.19
N VAL A 15 22.17 4.91 6.20
CA VAL A 15 21.47 4.62 4.94
C VAL A 15 20.24 3.76 5.18
N THR A 16 20.33 2.70 5.98
CA THR A 16 19.17 1.84 6.26
C THR A 16 18.06 2.61 6.97
N ILE A 17 18.39 3.40 7.99
CA ILE A 17 17.44 4.26 8.73
C ILE A 17 16.76 5.25 7.78
N LEU A 18 17.52 5.90 6.91
CA LEU A 18 16.98 6.86 5.95
C LEU A 18 15.99 6.18 4.99
N VAL A 19 16.31 4.98 4.50
CA VAL A 19 15.43 4.20 3.63
C VAL A 19 14.14 3.79 4.34
N THR A 20 14.18 3.39 5.62
CA THR A 20 12.96 3.07 6.38
C THR A 20 12.08 4.30 6.60
N LEU A 21 12.67 5.46 6.87
CA LEU A 21 11.93 6.72 7.05
C LEU A 21 11.28 7.22 5.75
N LEU A 22 11.96 7.05 4.61
CA LEU A 22 11.43 7.45 3.31
C LEU A 22 10.45 6.43 2.71
N ARG A 23 10.36 5.22 3.27
CA ARG A 23 9.49 4.18 2.72
C ARG A 23 8.04 4.59 2.96
N PRO A 24 7.22 4.80 1.91
CA PRO A 24 5.81 5.05 2.10
C PRO A 24 5.23 3.88 2.89
N PRO A 25 4.36 4.13 3.89
CA PRO A 25 3.71 3.05 4.59
C PRO A 25 3.06 2.14 3.54
N PRO A 26 3.17 0.81 3.66
CA PRO A 26 2.38 -0.06 2.81
C PRO A 26 0.95 0.41 2.95
N LEU A 27 0.28 0.70 1.83
CA LEU A 27 -1.15 0.94 1.77
C LEU A 27 -1.81 -0.33 2.32
N ARG A 28 -1.95 -0.38 3.64
CA ARG A 28 -2.69 -1.40 4.36
C ARG A 28 -4.13 -1.13 4.00
N ALA A 29 -4.53 -1.62 2.83
CA ALA A 29 -5.90 -1.92 2.52
C ALA A 29 -6.42 -2.67 3.74
N GLN A 30 -7.29 -1.98 4.49
CA GLN A 30 -7.79 -2.45 5.77
C GLN A 30 -8.65 -3.67 5.49
N GLN A 31 -7.98 -4.81 5.55
CA GLN A 31 -8.52 -6.13 5.42
C GLN A 31 -8.95 -6.57 6.81
N GLU A 32 -9.82 -5.78 7.45
CA GLU A 32 -10.52 -6.29 8.61
C GLU A 32 -11.87 -5.60 8.76
N GLU A 33 -12.86 -6.49 8.79
CA GLU A 33 -14.21 -6.27 9.29
C GLU A 33 -15.14 -5.45 8.39
N SER A 34 -15.73 -6.17 7.44
CA SER A 34 -17.11 -5.94 7.01
C SER A 34 -17.33 -4.65 6.21
N TYR A 35 -16.85 -4.67 4.97
CA TYR A 35 -17.17 -3.68 3.93
C TYR A 35 -16.50 -2.32 4.15
N CYS A 36 -15.64 -1.92 3.20
CA CYS A 36 -14.89 -0.66 3.22
C CYS A 36 -15.61 0.50 3.92
N ARG A 37 -14.88 1.17 4.84
CA ARG A 37 -15.39 2.34 5.55
C ARG A 37 -15.92 3.36 4.53
N PRO A 38 -17.19 3.80 4.63
CA PRO A 38 -17.68 4.89 3.77
C PRO A 38 -16.73 6.10 3.82
N PRO A 39 -16.40 6.76 2.68
CA PRO A 39 -16.95 6.63 1.33
C PRO A 39 -16.19 5.64 0.41
N LEU A 40 -15.30 4.81 0.95
CA LEU A 40 -14.47 3.90 0.14
C LEU A 40 -15.30 2.73 -0.42
N LYS A 41 -14.87 2.24 -1.59
CA LYS A 41 -15.44 1.14 -2.35
C LYS A 41 -14.50 -0.05 -2.35
N PHE A 42 -15.03 -1.26 -2.34
CA PHE A 42 -14.20 -2.46 -2.39
C PHE A 42 -13.86 -2.84 -3.84
N ALA A 43 -12.57 -2.91 -4.17
CA ALA A 43 -12.05 -3.32 -5.47
C ALA A 43 -10.88 -4.29 -5.29
N SER A 44 -10.97 -5.49 -5.84
CA SER A 44 -9.85 -6.46 -5.92
C SER A 44 -9.05 -6.66 -4.62
N GLY A 45 -9.75 -6.79 -3.48
CA GLY A 45 -9.10 -7.03 -2.17
C GLY A 45 -8.62 -5.76 -1.47
N ALA A 46 -8.88 -4.58 -2.04
CA ALA A 46 -8.54 -3.29 -1.47
C ALA A 46 -9.74 -2.34 -1.37
N CYS A 47 -9.64 -1.35 -0.50
CA CYS A 47 -10.60 -0.25 -0.41
C CYS A 47 -10.06 0.96 -1.18
N VAL A 48 -10.82 1.42 -2.17
CA VAL A 48 -10.45 2.51 -3.09
C VAL A 48 -11.49 3.63 -3.04
N ALA A 49 -11.08 4.88 -3.24
CA ALA A 49 -12.04 6.01 -3.32
C ALA A 49 -12.85 6.00 -4.62
N GLN A 50 -12.23 5.55 -5.72
CA GLN A 50 -12.83 5.46 -7.04
C GLN A 50 -12.43 4.14 -7.72
N CYS A 51 -13.34 3.56 -8.51
CA CYS A 51 -13.07 2.30 -9.20
C CYS A 51 -11.98 2.46 -10.26
N PRO A 52 -10.98 1.56 -10.31
CA PRO A 52 -9.92 1.60 -11.32
C PRO A 52 -10.43 1.21 -12.72
N ALA A 53 -9.63 1.52 -13.75
CA ALA A 53 -9.98 1.20 -15.13
C ALA A 53 -10.29 -0.30 -15.32
N GLY A 54 -11.34 -0.61 -16.07
CA GLY A 54 -11.82 -1.99 -16.27
C GLY A 54 -12.74 -2.51 -15.17
N TYR A 55 -12.91 -1.78 -14.08
CA TYR A 55 -13.94 -2.06 -13.07
C TYR A 55 -15.15 -1.15 -13.25
N GLU A 56 -16.32 -1.73 -13.05
CA GLU A 56 -17.59 -1.06 -13.03
C GLU A 56 -18.02 -0.76 -11.60
N ASP A 57 -18.48 0.47 -11.38
CA ASP A 57 -18.94 0.95 -10.09
C ASP A 57 -20.37 0.47 -9.81
N ARG A 58 -20.52 -0.39 -8.80
CA ARG A 58 -21.83 -0.86 -8.31
C ARG A 58 -22.17 -0.22 -6.96
N GLY A 59 -21.71 1.01 -6.77
CA GLY A 59 -21.94 1.85 -5.60
C GLY A 59 -20.91 1.59 -4.50
N ARG A 60 -21.00 0.42 -3.87
CA ARG A 60 -20.23 0.07 -2.67
C ARG A 60 -19.08 -0.91 -3.00
N VAL A 61 -19.16 -1.62 -4.13
CA VAL A 61 -18.09 -2.45 -4.70
C VAL A 61 -17.80 -2.05 -6.15
N CYS A 62 -16.57 -2.30 -6.58
CA CYS A 62 -16.12 -2.23 -7.95
C CYS A 62 -16.04 -3.66 -8.51
N VAL A 63 -16.78 -3.96 -9.57
CA VAL A 63 -16.84 -5.29 -10.18
C VAL A 63 -16.10 -5.26 -11.52
N PHE A 64 -15.24 -6.24 -11.79
CA PHE A 64 -14.52 -6.27 -13.05
C PHE A 64 -15.46 -6.51 -14.24
N ARG A 65 -15.40 -5.67 -15.28
CA ARG A 65 -16.34 -5.70 -16.42
C ARG A 65 -16.44 -7.06 -17.10
N SER A 66 -15.32 -7.79 -17.21
CA SER A 66 -15.31 -9.11 -17.85
C SER A 66 -16.04 -10.20 -17.05
N LEU A 67 -16.25 -9.99 -15.75
CA LEU A 67 -17.02 -10.90 -14.89
C LEU A 67 -18.51 -10.54 -14.84
N SER A 68 -18.91 -9.40 -15.43
CA SER A 68 -20.31 -8.95 -15.49
C SER A 68 -21.03 -9.36 -16.78
N ARG A 69 -20.49 -10.32 -17.55
CA ARG A 69 -21.06 -10.83 -18.79
C ARG A 69 -21.66 -12.22 -18.60
#